data_AF-A0A524GDR4-F1
#
_entry.id   AF-A0A524GDR4-F1
#
_cell.length_a   1.000
_cell.length_b   1.000
_cell.length_c   1.000
_cell.angle_alpha   90.00
_cell.angle_beta   90.00
_cell.angle_gamma   90.00
#
_symmetry.space_group_name_H-M   'P 1'
#
loop_
_entity.id
_entity.type
_entity.pdbx_description
1 polymer ?
#
loop_
_entity_poly.entity_id
_entity_poly.type
_entity_poly.pdbx_seq_one_letter_code
_entity_poly.pdbx_strand_id
1 'polypeptide(L)'
;MFLIGVQWGKGRFFNQYQFDRFLYLFLFSFLLLFAPCPLLHAEIQDRVVAFVDNTAITLSDLETKYAETLKATPNITKEEVLNTMVNRMLLLREAKRFRLEAPSEEELLKEYIDLKIRAFIRIRDQAIADFYQQHLIDFQGKELDEVRDQIETYLIENELNQRLKSHIDELRGKSCVKVQFNH
;
A
#
# COMPACT_ATOMS: atom_id res chain seq x y z
N MET A 1 -55.58 99.84 2.59
CA MET A 1 -56.35 98.57 2.58
C MET A 1 -55.33 97.44 2.65
N PHE A 2 -55.32 96.72 3.79
CA PHE A 2 -54.99 95.30 4.02
C PHE A 2 -54.05 94.56 3.04
N LEU A 3 -53.14 93.66 3.40
CA LEU A 3 -52.48 93.15 4.63
C LEU A 3 -51.75 91.86 4.11
N ILE A 4 -50.56 91.51 4.65
CA ILE A 4 -49.94 90.16 4.72
C ILE A 4 -49.59 89.44 3.39
N GLY A 5 -48.50 88.67 3.25
CA GLY A 5 -47.63 88.11 4.26
C GLY A 5 -46.38 87.44 3.68
N VAL A 6 -45.39 87.36 4.56
CA VAL A 6 -44.13 86.62 4.45
C VAL A 6 -44.41 85.13 4.56
N GLN A 7 -43.70 84.30 3.78
CA GLN A 7 -43.33 82.95 4.25
C GLN A 7 -41.97 82.51 3.68
N TRP A 8 -41.02 82.34 4.61
CA TRP A 8 -39.75 81.67 4.42
C TRP A 8 -39.94 80.14 4.44
N GLY A 9 -39.32 79.42 3.50
CA GLY A 9 -39.29 77.96 3.47
C GLY A 9 -37.86 77.43 3.25
N LYS A 10 -37.25 76.91 4.33
CA LYS A 10 -36.02 76.11 4.33
C LYS A 10 -36.24 74.77 3.59
N GLY A 11 -35.20 74.23 2.96
CA GLY A 11 -35.12 72.78 2.75
C GLY A 11 -34.21 72.34 1.60
N ARG A 12 -32.93 72.10 1.91
CA ARG A 12 -32.01 71.30 1.09
C ARG A 12 -32.60 69.89 0.94
N PHE A 13 -33.26 69.59 -0.17
CA PHE A 13 -33.61 68.21 -0.55
C PHE A 13 -32.54 67.70 -1.53
N PHE A 14 -31.39 67.34 -0.98
CA PHE A 14 -30.34 66.64 -1.71
C PHE A 14 -30.62 65.13 -1.62
N ASN A 15 -31.06 64.54 -2.73
CA ASN A 15 -30.76 63.18 -3.18
C ASN A 15 -30.80 62.04 -2.13
N GLN A 16 -31.98 61.73 -1.59
CA GLN A 16 -32.17 60.53 -0.75
C GLN A 16 -32.15 59.23 -1.60
N TYR A 17 -32.71 59.26 -2.81
CA TYR A 17 -32.77 58.10 -3.73
C TYR A 17 -31.42 57.67 -4.32
N GLN A 18 -30.43 58.57 -4.39
CA GLN A 18 -29.08 58.22 -4.87
C GLN A 18 -28.31 57.43 -3.80
N PHE A 19 -28.46 57.81 -2.53
CA PHE A 19 -27.73 57.17 -1.42
C PHE A 19 -28.17 55.71 -1.21
N ASP A 20 -29.48 55.42 -1.31
CA ASP A 20 -30.00 54.07 -1.17
C ASP A 20 -29.52 53.12 -2.28
N ARG A 21 -29.42 53.60 -3.53
CA ARG A 21 -28.89 52.80 -4.64
C ARG A 21 -27.40 52.52 -4.49
N PHE A 22 -26.63 53.49 -3.99
CA PHE A 22 -25.21 53.30 -3.66
C PHE A 22 -25.04 52.31 -2.50
N LEU A 23 -25.88 52.37 -1.47
CA LEU A 23 -25.85 51.45 -0.33
C LEU A 23 -26.19 50.01 -0.77
N TYR A 24 -27.21 49.83 -1.61
CA TYR A 24 -27.59 48.53 -2.17
C TYR A 24 -26.51 47.96 -3.09
N LEU A 25 -25.89 48.77 -3.96
CA LEU A 25 -24.77 48.34 -4.80
C LEU A 25 -23.55 47.94 -3.95
N PHE A 26 -23.28 48.68 -2.88
CA PHE A 26 -22.21 48.38 -1.93
C PHE A 26 -22.47 47.05 -1.20
N LEU A 27 -23.70 46.86 -0.69
CA LEU A 27 -24.16 45.61 -0.05
C LEU A 27 -24.12 44.41 -1.01
N PHE A 28 -24.52 44.59 -2.27
CA PHE A 28 -24.48 43.54 -3.29
C PHE A 28 -23.04 43.17 -3.69
N SER A 29 -22.13 44.15 -3.73
CA SER A 29 -20.70 43.90 -3.95
C SER A 29 -20.05 43.18 -2.77
N PHE A 30 -20.46 43.51 -1.54
CA PHE A 30 -20.02 42.82 -0.33
C PHE A 30 -20.53 41.37 -0.30
N LEU A 31 -21.77 41.14 -0.76
CA LEU A 31 -22.35 39.79 -0.88
C LEU A 31 -21.64 38.91 -1.91
N LEU A 32 -21.11 39.49 -2.99
CA LEU A 32 -20.32 38.78 -4.01
C LEU A 32 -18.88 38.48 -3.52
N LEU A 33 -18.31 39.30 -2.65
CA LEU A 33 -16.99 39.07 -2.04
C LEU A 33 -17.02 38.01 -0.91
N PHE A 34 -18.19 37.79 -0.31
CA PHE A 34 -18.45 36.71 0.66
C PHE A 34 -19.02 35.45 0.01
N ALA A 35 -19.04 35.36 -1.33
CA ALA A 35 -19.33 34.09 -1.99
C ALA A 35 -18.28 33.07 -1.54
N PRO A 36 -18.67 31.98 -0.84
CA PRO A 36 -17.72 30.98 -0.40
C PRO A 36 -17.13 30.32 -1.65
N CYS A 37 -15.87 30.66 -1.97
CA CYS A 37 -15.10 29.90 -2.94
C CYS A 37 -15.10 28.44 -2.50
N PRO A 38 -15.47 27.47 -3.35
CA PRO A 38 -15.20 26.07 -3.06
C PRO A 38 -13.70 25.84 -3.21
N LEU A 39 -12.90 26.27 -2.23
CA LEU A 39 -11.53 25.80 -2.03
C LEU A 39 -11.61 24.44 -1.33
N LEU A 40 -12.12 23.45 -2.06
CA LEU A 40 -11.97 22.05 -1.72
C LEU A 40 -10.98 21.46 -2.73
N HIS A 41 -9.70 21.78 -2.54
CA HIS A 41 -8.65 20.86 -3.00
C HIS A 41 -8.54 19.79 -1.92
N ALA A 42 -9.33 18.73 -2.09
CA ALA A 42 -9.04 17.47 -1.42
C ALA A 42 -7.89 16.80 -2.17
N GLU A 43 -6.67 17.28 -1.94
CA GLU A 43 -5.48 16.58 -2.39
C GLU A 43 -5.30 15.35 -1.49
N ILE A 44 -5.58 14.17 -2.03
CA ILE A 44 -5.37 12.90 -1.33
C ILE A 44 -3.86 12.68 -1.26
N GLN A 45 -3.24 13.16 -0.18
CA GLN A 45 -1.86 12.82 0.14
C GLN A 45 -1.82 11.37 0.63
N ASP A 46 -1.48 10.45 -0.27
CA ASP A 46 -1.33 9.04 0.08
C ASP A 46 -0.19 8.85 1.07
N ARG A 47 -0.45 8.12 2.15
CA ARG A 47 0.47 7.97 3.27
C ARG A 47 1.47 6.87 2.97
N VAL A 48 2.74 7.08 3.29
CA VAL A 48 3.75 6.02 3.17
C VAL A 48 3.73 5.13 4.41
N VAL A 49 3.57 3.82 4.22
CA VAL A 49 3.53 2.83 5.30
C VAL A 49 4.85 2.07 5.47
N ALA A 50 5.65 1.99 4.40
CA ALA A 50 7.00 1.44 4.48
C ALA A 50 7.92 2.03 3.39
N PHE A 51 9.22 2.00 3.66
CA PHE A 51 10.27 2.29 2.68
C PHE A 51 11.17 1.06 2.53
N VAL A 52 11.53 0.77 1.29
CA VAL A 52 12.49 -0.27 0.91
C VAL A 52 13.53 0.37 0.00
N ASP A 53 14.65 0.81 0.57
CA ASP A 53 15.61 1.73 -0.03
C ASP A 53 14.92 3.01 -0.55
N ASN A 54 14.92 3.22 -1.87
CA ASN A 54 14.39 4.41 -2.52
C ASN A 54 12.92 4.22 -2.98
N THR A 55 12.30 3.09 -2.64
CA THR A 55 10.93 2.76 -3.03
C THR A 55 10.02 2.87 -1.81
N ALA A 56 9.01 3.74 -1.90
CA ALA A 56 7.95 3.85 -0.89
C ALA A 56 6.81 2.87 -1.21
N ILE A 57 6.25 2.25 -0.18
CA ILE A 57 4.98 1.51 -0.23
C ILE A 57 3.93 2.39 0.42
N THR A 58 2.86 2.70 -0.31
CA THR A 58 1.81 3.58 0.19
C THR A 58 0.70 2.82 0.93
N LEU A 59 -0.17 3.56 1.61
CA LEU A 59 -1.33 3.00 2.29
C LEU A 59 -2.32 2.46 1.27
N SER A 60 -2.55 3.16 0.15
CA SER A 60 -3.44 2.66 -0.90
C SER A 60 -2.93 1.38 -1.56
N ASP A 61 -1.61 1.25 -1.75
CA ASP A 61 -0.98 0.01 -2.22
C ASP A 61 -1.28 -1.14 -1.25
N LEU A 62 -1.08 -0.90 0.05
CA LEU A 62 -1.31 -1.90 1.10
C LEU A 62 -2.79 -2.31 1.18
N GLU A 63 -3.73 -1.35 1.19
CA GLU A 63 -5.16 -1.66 1.27
C GLU A 63 -5.64 -2.44 0.04
N THR A 64 -5.18 -2.06 -1.15
CA THR A 64 -5.48 -2.78 -2.39
C THR A 64 -5.00 -4.22 -2.29
N LYS A 65 -3.73 -4.41 -1.91
CA LYS A 65 -3.14 -5.75 -1.79
C LYS A 65 -3.78 -6.58 -0.70
N TYR A 66 -4.14 -5.96 0.42
CA TYR A 66 -4.83 -6.61 1.53
C TYR A 66 -6.21 -7.12 1.10
N ALA A 67 -7.00 -6.28 0.40
CA ALA A 67 -8.31 -6.65 -0.12
C ALA A 67 -8.25 -7.79 -1.15
N GLU A 68 -7.21 -7.82 -2.00
CA GLU A 68 -6.95 -8.95 -2.90
C GLU A 68 -6.63 -10.23 -2.12
N THR A 69 -5.76 -10.13 -1.11
CA THR A 69 -5.26 -11.28 -0.37
C THR A 69 -6.33 -11.91 0.53
N LEU A 70 -7.23 -11.10 1.11
CA LEU A 70 -8.37 -11.57 1.90
C LEU A 70 -9.30 -12.53 1.14
N LYS A 71 -9.39 -12.39 -0.19
CA LYS A 71 -10.20 -13.31 -1.02
C LYS A 71 -9.64 -14.73 -1.03
N ALA A 72 -8.32 -14.87 -0.92
CA ALA A 72 -7.62 -16.15 -0.91
C ALA A 72 -7.35 -16.67 0.50
N THR A 73 -7.13 -15.77 1.47
CA THR A 73 -6.74 -16.12 2.85
C THR A 73 -7.50 -15.23 3.84
N PRO A 74 -8.63 -15.72 4.41
CA PRO A 74 -9.56 -14.88 5.17
C PRO A 74 -9.08 -14.45 6.57
N ASN A 75 -7.93 -14.94 7.05
CA ASN A 75 -7.41 -14.65 8.39
C ASN A 75 -6.02 -13.98 8.38
N ILE A 76 -5.67 -13.31 7.28
CA ILE A 76 -4.38 -12.61 7.16
C ILE A 76 -4.48 -11.20 7.75
N THR A 77 -3.41 -10.74 8.39
CA THR A 77 -3.30 -9.37 8.92
C THR A 77 -2.69 -8.40 7.91
N LYS A 78 -2.90 -7.09 8.10
CA LYS A 78 -2.31 -6.06 7.22
C LYS A 78 -0.78 -6.05 7.33
N GLU A 79 -0.26 -6.33 8.52
CA GLU A 79 1.16 -6.43 8.82
C GLU A 79 1.81 -7.59 8.07
N GLU A 80 1.15 -8.74 7.98
CA GLU A 80 1.62 -9.88 7.20
C GLU A 80 1.62 -9.58 5.70
N VAL A 81 0.58 -8.91 5.19
CA VAL A 81 0.55 -8.47 3.79
C VAL A 81 1.66 -7.46 3.51
N LEU A 82 1.85 -6.46 4.38
CA LEU A 82 2.92 -5.48 4.25
C LEU A 82 4.31 -6.13 4.25
N ASN A 83 4.55 -7.07 5.17
CA ASN A 83 5.80 -7.84 5.19
C ASN A 83 6.00 -8.65 3.91
N THR A 84 4.94 -9.25 3.38
CA THR A 84 4.99 -9.97 2.09
C THR A 84 5.34 -9.02 0.94
N MET A 85 4.76 -7.82 0.90
CA MET A 85 5.10 -6.80 -0.10
C MET A 85 6.56 -6.37 -0.02
N VAL A 86 7.07 -6.11 1.20
CA VAL A 86 8.48 -5.76 1.43
C VAL A 86 9.40 -6.89 0.96
N ASN A 87 9.13 -8.13 1.39
CA ASN A 87 9.96 -9.28 1.03
C ASN A 87 9.95 -9.52 -0.49
N ARG A 88 8.79 -9.39 -1.14
CA ARG A 88 8.66 -9.48 -2.59
C ARG A 88 9.47 -8.41 -3.32
N MET A 89 9.42 -7.16 -2.84
CA MET A 89 10.20 -6.05 -3.41
C MET A 89 11.71 -6.32 -3.38
N LEU A 90 12.21 -6.85 -2.25
CA LEU A 90 13.62 -7.20 -2.09
C LEU A 90 14.04 -8.30 -3.08
N LEU A 91 13.24 -9.36 -3.21
CA LEU A 91 13.52 -10.45 -4.14
C LEU A 91 13.50 -9.97 -5.59
N LEU A 92 12.52 -9.14 -5.98
CA LEU A 92 12.42 -8.60 -7.35
C LEU A 92 13.63 -7.73 -7.70
N ARG A 93 14.10 -6.91 -6.77
CA ARG A 93 15.28 -6.08 -6.96
C ARG A 93 16.51 -6.95 -7.20
N GLU A 94 16.69 -7.99 -6.41
CA GLU A 94 17.84 -8.88 -6.56
C GLU A 94 17.76 -9.72 -7.84
N ALA A 95 16.57 -10.17 -8.23
CA ALA A 95 16.35 -10.86 -9.50
C ALA A 95 16.71 -9.97 -10.71
N LYS A 96 16.28 -8.71 -10.69
CA LYS A 96 16.63 -7.71 -11.73
C LYS A 96 18.14 -7.44 -11.79
N ARG A 97 18.84 -7.45 -10.65
CA ARG A 97 20.32 -7.34 -10.62
C ARG A 97 21.02 -8.55 -11.25
N PHE A 98 20.38 -9.71 -11.22
CA PHE A 98 20.87 -10.94 -11.82
C PHE A 98 20.67 -11.00 -13.35
N ARG A 99 20.09 -9.93 -13.94
CA ARG A 99 19.81 -9.81 -15.39
C ARG A 99 18.94 -10.94 -15.95
N LEU A 100 18.04 -11.46 -15.13
CA LEU A 100 17.00 -12.39 -15.58
C LEU A 100 15.91 -11.60 -16.30
N GLU A 101 15.41 -12.14 -17.40
CA GLU A 101 14.32 -11.57 -18.19
C GLU A 101 13.17 -12.56 -18.22
N ALA A 102 12.04 -12.19 -17.65
CA ALA A 102 10.83 -13.00 -17.67
C ALA A 102 9.61 -12.15 -18.07
N PRO A 103 8.59 -12.77 -18.70
CA PRO A 103 7.35 -12.09 -19.11
C PRO A 103 6.58 -11.39 -17.98
N SER A 104 6.73 -11.85 -16.73
CA SER A 104 6.04 -11.31 -15.56
C SER A 104 6.96 -11.26 -14.33
N GLU A 105 6.59 -10.44 -13.35
CA GLU A 105 7.30 -10.38 -12.07
C GLU A 105 7.23 -11.70 -11.29
N GLU A 106 6.09 -12.40 -11.37
CA GLU A 106 5.88 -13.72 -10.79
C GLU A 106 6.85 -14.75 -11.36
N GLU A 107 6.97 -14.79 -12.69
CA GLU A 107 7.86 -15.72 -13.38
C GLU A 107 9.32 -15.38 -13.13
N LEU A 108 9.66 -14.08 -13.09
CA LEU A 108 10.99 -13.60 -12.73
C LEU A 108 11.41 -14.06 -11.33
N LEU A 109 10.51 -13.92 -10.35
CA LEU A 109 10.76 -14.37 -8.98
C LEU A 109 10.93 -15.88 -8.89
N LYS A 110 10.07 -16.63 -9.59
CA LYS A 110 10.16 -18.09 -9.63
C LYS A 110 11.51 -18.53 -10.19
N GLU A 111 11.91 -18.00 -11.34
CA GLU A 111 13.18 -18.33 -11.98
C GLU A 111 14.36 -17.97 -11.08
N TYR A 112 14.31 -16.79 -10.44
CA TYR A 112 15.34 -16.37 -9.49
C TYR A 112 15.47 -17.35 -8.31
N ILE A 113 14.35 -17.74 -7.68
CA ILE A 113 14.34 -18.68 -6.56
C ILE A 113 14.87 -20.05 -7.01
N ASP A 114 14.44 -20.50 -8.18
CA ASP A 114 14.83 -21.80 -8.72
C ASP A 114 16.35 -21.86 -8.98
N LEU A 115 16.92 -20.82 -9.60
CA LEU A 115 18.35 -20.76 -9.92
C LEU A 115 19.24 -20.48 -8.69
N LYS A 116 18.81 -19.59 -7.80
CA LYS A 116 19.66 -19.14 -6.67
C LYS A 116 19.55 -20.00 -5.44
N ILE A 117 18.42 -20.66 -5.24
CA ILE A 117 18.12 -21.38 -4.00
C ILE A 117 17.85 -22.85 -4.30
N ARG A 118 16.82 -23.14 -5.11
CA ARG A 118 16.37 -24.52 -5.36
C ARG A 118 17.46 -25.38 -5.99
N ALA A 119 18.23 -24.84 -6.94
CA ALA A 119 19.31 -25.54 -7.64
C ALA A 119 20.41 -26.10 -6.70
N PHE A 120 20.53 -25.57 -5.48
CA PHE A 120 21.52 -26.00 -4.49
C PHE A 120 20.96 -26.95 -3.42
N ILE A 121 19.68 -27.31 -3.50
CA ILE A 121 19.04 -28.24 -2.57
C ILE A 121 19.25 -29.66 -3.05
N ARG A 122 19.78 -30.51 -2.17
CA ARG A 122 19.99 -31.94 -2.43
C ARG A 122 19.57 -32.71 -1.19
N ILE A 123 18.56 -33.56 -1.34
CA ILE A 123 18.12 -34.47 -0.28
C ILE A 123 18.89 -35.78 -0.44
N ARG A 124 19.47 -36.25 0.66
CA ARG A 124 20.16 -37.54 0.69
C ARG A 124 19.15 -38.64 1.03
N ASP A 125 19.33 -39.81 0.47
CA ASP A 125 18.53 -41.02 0.78
C ASP A 125 18.40 -41.28 2.28
N GLN A 126 19.48 -41.07 3.03
CA GLN A 126 19.46 -41.19 4.49
C GLN A 126 18.44 -40.25 5.14
N ALA A 127 18.33 -39.00 4.68
CA ALA A 127 17.37 -38.05 5.24
C ALA A 127 15.92 -38.46 4.97
N ILE A 128 15.66 -39.10 3.82
CA ILE A 128 14.34 -39.64 3.48
C ILE A 128 14.00 -40.81 4.42
N ALA A 129 14.95 -41.74 4.61
CA ALA A 129 14.78 -42.87 5.53
C ALA A 129 14.57 -42.41 6.98
N ASP A 130 15.37 -41.45 7.44
CA ASP A 130 15.26 -40.88 8.80
C ASP A 130 13.89 -40.21 8.99
N PHE A 131 13.43 -39.42 8.01
CA PHE A 131 12.13 -38.76 8.08
C PHE A 131 10.98 -39.78 8.14
N TYR A 132 11.02 -40.80 7.28
CA TYR A 132 10.02 -41.88 7.26
C TYR A 132 9.97 -42.61 8.60
N GLN A 133 11.12 -42.98 9.16
CA GLN A 133 11.21 -43.66 10.46
C GLN A 133 10.65 -42.81 11.62
N GLN A 134 10.89 -41.51 11.60
CA GLN A 134 10.38 -40.59 12.62
C GLN A 134 8.86 -40.37 12.52
N HIS A 135 8.26 -40.58 11.35
CA HIS A 135 6.84 -40.33 11.07
C HIS A 135 6.09 -41.60 10.64
N LEU A 136 6.53 -42.79 11.06
CA LEU A 136 5.93 -44.09 10.66
C LEU A 136 4.42 -44.15 10.88
N ILE A 137 3.94 -43.53 11.96
CA ILE A 137 2.51 -43.50 12.32
C ILE A 137 1.69 -42.73 11.28
N ASP A 138 2.25 -41.65 10.73
CA ASP A 138 1.57 -40.76 9.78
C ASP A 138 1.36 -41.42 8.40
N PHE A 139 2.21 -42.40 8.07
CA PHE A 139 2.15 -43.13 6.80
C PHE A 139 1.23 -44.36 6.82
N GLN A 140 0.54 -44.62 7.93
CA GLN A 140 -0.52 -45.65 8.04
C GLN A 140 -0.12 -47.05 7.53
N GLY A 141 1.16 -47.41 7.70
CA GLY A 141 1.68 -48.71 7.27
C GLY A 141 2.04 -48.83 5.78
N LYS A 142 2.07 -47.72 5.02
CA LYS A 142 2.67 -47.70 3.67
C LYS A 142 4.17 -47.91 3.75
N GLU A 143 4.72 -48.65 2.80
CA GLU A 143 6.16 -48.90 2.70
C GLU A 143 6.92 -47.64 2.23
N LEU A 144 8.20 -47.56 2.58
CA LEU A 144 9.05 -46.40 2.24
C LEU A 144 9.01 -46.09 0.74
N ASP A 145 9.12 -47.11 -0.11
CA ASP A 145 9.14 -46.94 -1.57
C ASP A 145 7.85 -46.31 -2.12
N GLU A 146 6.70 -46.53 -1.47
CA GLU A 146 5.42 -45.97 -1.90
C GLU A 146 5.29 -44.47 -1.59
N VAL A 147 6.01 -43.99 -0.58
CA VAL A 147 5.94 -42.61 -0.09
C VAL A 147 7.22 -41.82 -0.31
N ARG A 148 8.27 -42.45 -0.85
CA ARG A 148 9.60 -41.88 -1.03
C ARG A 148 9.57 -40.52 -1.72
N ASP A 149 8.92 -40.43 -2.88
CA ASP A 149 8.85 -39.21 -3.69
C ASP A 149 8.09 -38.09 -2.97
N GLN A 150 7.07 -38.45 -2.19
CA GLN A 150 6.30 -37.48 -1.39
C GLN A 150 7.15 -36.92 -0.26
N ILE A 151 7.91 -37.77 0.43
CA ILE A 151 8.85 -37.36 1.47
C ILE A 151 9.95 -36.50 0.87
N GLU A 152 10.56 -36.91 -0.25
CA GLU A 152 11.59 -36.13 -0.91
C GLU A 152 11.07 -34.75 -1.31
N THR A 153 9.90 -34.68 -1.95
CA THR A 153 9.25 -33.41 -2.32
C THR A 153 9.03 -32.52 -1.09
N TYR A 154 8.49 -33.09 0.00
CA TYR A 154 8.28 -32.37 1.25
C TYR A 154 9.60 -31.82 1.82
N LEU A 155 10.65 -32.64 1.86
CA LEU A 155 11.96 -32.24 2.37
C LEU A 155 12.60 -31.15 1.51
N ILE A 156 12.46 -31.23 0.18
CA ILE A 156 12.90 -30.17 -0.75
C ILE A 156 12.17 -28.86 -0.44
N GLU A 157 10.84 -28.88 -0.34
CA GLU A 157 10.06 -27.66 -0.09
C GLU A 157 10.33 -27.08 1.30
N ASN A 158 10.51 -27.93 2.32
CA ASN A 158 10.88 -27.48 3.66
C ASN A 158 12.26 -26.80 3.68
N GLU A 159 13.28 -27.43 3.08
CA GLU A 159 14.62 -26.84 2.96
C GLU A 159 14.59 -25.54 2.14
N LEU A 160 13.79 -25.50 1.06
CA LEU A 160 13.62 -24.31 0.24
C LEU A 160 13.06 -23.15 1.05
N ASN A 161 12.00 -23.39 1.83
CA ASN A 161 11.38 -22.37 2.68
C ASN A 161 12.36 -21.83 3.72
N GLN A 162 13.18 -22.69 4.32
CA GLN A 162 14.20 -22.28 5.30
C GLN A 162 15.30 -21.42 4.66
N ARG A 163 15.80 -21.84 3.50
CA ARG A 163 16.84 -21.09 2.77
C ARG A 163 16.30 -19.78 2.21
N LEU A 164 15.08 -19.77 1.70
CA LEU A 164 14.41 -18.56 1.22
C LEU A 164 14.23 -17.54 2.34
N LYS A 165 13.80 -17.99 3.52
CA LYS A 165 13.70 -17.12 4.70
C LYS A 165 15.07 -16.52 5.05
N SER A 166 16.10 -17.34 5.15
CA SER A 166 17.46 -16.90 5.47
C SER A 166 17.99 -15.90 4.43
N HIS A 167 17.72 -16.15 3.15
CA HIS A 167 18.09 -15.26 2.05
C HIS A 167 17.36 -13.91 2.11
N ILE A 168 16.06 -13.91 2.41
CA ILE A 168 15.29 -12.67 2.62
C ILE A 168 15.86 -11.88 3.80
N ASP A 169 16.20 -12.55 4.90
CA ASP A 169 16.80 -11.91 6.07
C ASP A 169 18.14 -11.25 5.72
N GLU A 170 18.97 -11.91 4.90
CA GLU A 170 20.21 -11.33 4.37
C GLU A 170 19.93 -10.10 3.49
N LEU A 171 18.94 -10.16 2.59
CA LEU A 171 18.55 -9.02 1.75
C LEU A 171 18.03 -7.84 2.59
N ARG A 172 17.26 -8.11 3.65
CA ARG A 172 16.79 -7.09 4.60
C ARG A 172 17.97 -6.45 5.32
N GLY A 173 18.99 -7.21 5.71
CA GLY A 173 20.21 -6.68 6.34
C GLY A 173 21.04 -5.78 5.41
N LYS A 174 20.95 -5.98 4.10
CA LYS A 174 21.66 -5.18 3.07
C LYS A 174 20.87 -3.97 2.58
N SER A 175 19.59 -3.85 2.95
CA SER A 175 18.69 -2.82 2.43
C SER A 175 18.15 -1.94 3.56
N CYS A 176 17.88 -0.67 3.27
CA CYS A 176 17.20 0.23 4.20
C CYS A 176 15.70 -0.06 4.21
N VAL A 177 15.25 -0.91 5.13
CA VAL A 177 13.82 -1.20 5.34
C VAL A 177 13.32 -0.43 6.54
N LYS A 178 12.41 0.52 6.32
CA LYS A 178 11.77 1.29 7.40
C LYS A 178 10.26 1.18 7.32
N VAL A 179 9.66 0.47 8.26
CA VAL A 179 8.21 0.36 8.41
C VAL A 179 7.72 1.49 9.32
N GLN A 180 6.70 2.22 8.87
CA GLN A 180 6.05 3.32 9.60
C GLN A 180 4.55 3.07 9.80
N PHE A 181 4.12 1.83 9.58
CA PHE A 181 2.74 1.41 9.78
C PHE A 181 2.43 1.37 11.28
N ASN A 182 1.70 2.37 11.75
CA ASN A 182 1.18 2.44 13.12
C ASN A 182 -0.28 2.01 13.10
N HIS A 183 -0.63 1.09 13.99
CA HIS A 183 -2.00 0.58 14.21
C HIS A 183 -2.91 1.68 14.79
#